data_AF-A0A564WBM9-F1
#
_entry.id   AF-A0A564WBM9-F1
#
_cell.length_a   1.000
_cell.length_b   1.000
_cell.length_c   1.000
_cell.angle_alpha   90.00
_cell.angle_beta   90.00
_cell.angle_gamma   90.00
#
_symmetry.space_group_name_H-M   'P 1'
#
loop_
_entity.id
_entity.type
_entity.pdbx_description
1 polymer ?
#
loop_
_entity_poly.entity_id
_entity_poly.type
_entity_poly.pdbx_seq_one_letter_code
_entity_poly.pdbx_strand_id
1 'polypeptide(L)' 'MAEGTADVAEVSYAPPQPTDTDIRTQLERIVASPALAASPQQVALLRFIVGETLAGRQERLKAYAIGLEVYRGGPGS' A
#
# COMPACT_ATOMS: atom_id res chain seq x y z
N MET A 1 -55.63 -11.86 -2.67
CA MET A 1 -54.38 -12.63 -2.60
C MET A 1 -53.24 -11.64 -2.81
N ALA A 2 -52.62 -11.18 -1.71
CA ALA A 2 -51.53 -10.22 -1.76
C ALA A 2 -50.22 -11.00 -1.72
N GLU A 3 -49.47 -11.00 -2.81
CA GLU A 3 -48.09 -11.49 -2.80
C GLU A 3 -47.23 -10.48 -2.06
N GLY A 4 -46.70 -10.94 -0.92
CA GLY A 4 -45.81 -10.19 -0.06
C GLY A 4 -44.50 -9.91 -0.78
N THR A 5 -44.19 -8.62 -0.84
CA THR A 5 -42.85 -8.04 -0.86
C THR A 5 -41.83 -8.95 -0.16
N ALA A 6 -40.90 -9.50 -0.93
CA ALA A 6 -39.61 -9.93 -0.43
C ALA A 6 -38.60 -8.85 -0.78
N ASP A 7 -38.47 -7.91 0.16
CA ASP A 7 -37.36 -6.98 0.30
C ASP A 7 -36.04 -7.77 0.33
N VAL A 8 -35.35 -7.82 -0.80
CA VAL A 8 -33.97 -8.32 -0.86
C VAL A 8 -33.05 -7.20 -0.41
N ALA A 9 -32.89 -7.08 0.91
CA ALA A 9 -31.90 -6.20 1.50
C ALA A 9 -30.50 -6.53 0.94
N GLU A 10 -29.93 -5.55 0.23
CA GLU A 10 -28.62 -5.62 -0.39
C GLU A 10 -27.54 -5.77 0.71
N VAL A 11 -27.09 -7.00 0.94
CA VAL A 11 -25.98 -7.27 1.85
C VAL A 11 -24.72 -6.69 1.21
N SER A 12 -24.31 -5.50 1.67
CA SER A 12 -23.04 -4.90 1.32
C SER A 12 -21.91 -5.75 1.90
N TYR A 13 -21.35 -6.64 1.08
CA TYR A 13 -20.14 -7.37 1.43
C TYR A 13 -18.95 -6.43 1.26
N ALA A 14 -18.61 -5.71 2.32
CA ALA A 14 -17.29 -5.08 2.40
C ALA A 14 -16.26 -6.21 2.57
N PRO A 15 -15.28 -6.34 1.66
CA PRO A 15 -14.26 -7.37 1.82
C PRO A 15 -13.52 -7.15 3.14
N PRO A 16 -13.11 -8.24 3.82
CA PRO A 16 -12.35 -8.13 5.05
C PRO A 16 -11.09 -7.31 4.81
N GLN A 17 -10.80 -6.40 5.75
CA GLN A 17 -9.59 -5.59 5.68
C GLN A 17 -8.37 -6.52 5.78
N PRO A 18 -7.35 -6.34 4.94
CA PRO A 18 -6.18 -7.19 4.95
C PRO A 18 -5.43 -7.05 6.28
N THR A 19 -4.94 -8.17 6.80
CA THR A 19 -4.09 -8.17 7.99
C THR A 19 -2.67 -7.73 7.65
N ASP A 20 -1.89 -7.34 8.67
CA ASP A 20 -0.46 -7.05 8.52
C ASP A 20 0.31 -8.19 7.84
N THR A 21 -0.08 -9.44 8.12
CA THR A 21 0.49 -10.63 7.49
C THR A 21 0.15 -10.67 6.01
N ASP A 22 -1.11 -10.43 5.63
CA ASP A 22 -1.53 -10.41 4.23
C ASP A 22 -0.77 -9.33 3.44
N ILE A 23 -0.57 -8.16 4.06
CA ILE A 23 0.18 -7.05 3.48
C ILE A 23 1.64 -7.45 3.24
N ARG A 24 2.29 -8.08 4.24
CA ARG A 24 3.68 -8.55 4.12
C ARG A 24 3.83 -9.64 3.05
N THR A 25 2.90 -10.59 3.00
CA THR A 25 2.88 -11.64 1.97
C THR A 25 2.72 -11.03 0.58
N GLN A 26 1.83 -10.05 0.43
CA GLN A 26 1.64 -9.36 -0.85
C GLN A 26 2.86 -8.55 -1.26
N LEU A 27 3.50 -7.87 -0.30
CA LEU A 27 4.75 -7.16 -0.53
C LEU A 27 5.83 -8.08 -1.11
N GLU A 28 6.02 -9.27 -0.54
CA GLU A 28 7.01 -10.24 -1.04
C GLU A 28 6.72 -10.70 -2.47
N ARG A 29 5.44 -10.85 -2.85
CA ARG A 29 5.06 -11.13 -4.25
C ARG A 29 5.42 -9.97 -5.19
N ILE A 30 5.16 -8.73 -4.77
CA ILE A 30 5.42 -7.53 -5.58
C ILE A 30 6.92 -7.33 -5.80
N VAL A 31 7.74 -7.45 -4.77
CA VAL A 31 9.20 -7.24 -4.88
C VAL A 31 9.91 -8.36 -5.63
N ALA A 32 9.34 -9.57 -5.66
CA ALA A 32 9.80 -10.67 -6.49
C ALA A 32 9.36 -10.55 -7.95
N SER A 33 8.44 -9.64 -8.29
CA SER A 33 7.99 -9.47 -9.66
C SER A 33 9.11 -8.91 -10.55
N PRO A 34 9.25 -9.35 -11.81
CA PRO A 34 10.32 -8.88 -12.71
C PRO A 34 10.31 -7.36 -12.92
N ALA A 35 9.12 -6.75 -12.89
CA ALA A 35 8.93 -5.31 -13.06
C ALA A 35 9.63 -4.48 -11.97
N LEU A 36 9.76 -5.04 -10.76
CA LEU A 36 10.34 -4.34 -9.61
C LEU A 36 11.69 -4.94 -9.17
N ALA A 37 11.86 -6.25 -9.31
CA ALA A 37 13.07 -6.98 -8.94
C ALA A 37 14.32 -6.48 -9.68
N ALA A 38 14.16 -5.91 -10.88
CA ALA A 38 15.24 -5.31 -11.65
C ALA A 38 15.87 -4.07 -10.97
N SER A 39 15.21 -3.45 -9.99
CA SER A 39 15.71 -2.29 -9.26
C SER A 39 15.81 -2.56 -7.75
N PRO A 40 17.00 -2.92 -7.23
CA PRO A 40 17.20 -3.13 -5.80
C PRO A 40 16.81 -1.93 -4.93
N GLN A 41 16.99 -0.71 -5.46
CA GLN A 41 16.61 0.52 -4.77
C GLN A 41 15.09 0.67 -4.63
N GLN A 42 14.31 0.34 -5.68
CA GLN A 42 12.85 0.39 -5.61
C GLN A 42 12.29 -0.67 -4.68
N VAL A 43 12.87 -1.87 -4.68
CA VAL A 43 12.54 -2.94 -3.73
C VAL A 43 12.79 -2.50 -2.29
N ALA A 44 13.97 -1.93 -2.01
CA ALA A 44 14.32 -1.44 -0.67
C ALA A 44 13.38 -0.32 -0.21
N LEU A 45 13.07 0.63 -1.10
CA LEU A 45 12.15 1.73 -0.83
C LEU A 45 10.75 1.21 -0.48
N LEU A 46 10.20 0.31 -1.28
CA LEU A 46 8.86 -0.22 -1.06
C LEU A 46 8.79 -1.01 0.26
N ARG A 47 9.79 -1.85 0.56
CA ARG A 47 9.86 -2.56 1.85
C ARG A 47 9.91 -1.60 3.03
N PHE A 48 10.70 -0.53 2.93
CA PHE A 48 10.80 0.49 3.97
C PHE A 48 9.45 1.21 4.20
N ILE A 49 8.80 1.68 3.13
CA ILE A 49 7.51 2.37 3.20
C ILE A 49 6.45 1.50 3.88
N VAL A 50 6.30 0.24 3.44
CA VAL A 50 5.31 -0.67 4.00
C VAL A 50 5.64 -1.00 5.45
N GLY A 51 6.92 -1.24 5.77
CA GLY A 51 7.35 -1.50 7.15
C GLY A 51 7.04 -0.36 8.11
N GLU A 52 7.33 0.88 7.72
CA GLU A 52 7.01 2.06 8.54
C GLU A 52 5.50 2.32 8.62
N THR A 53 4.75 2.04 7.55
CA THR A 53 3.29 2.20 7.53
C THR A 53 2.62 1.22 8.49
N LEU A 54 2.99 -0.06 8.45
CA LEU A 54 2.49 -1.07 9.39
C LEU A 54 2.89 -0.77 10.83
N ALA A 55 4.04 -0.11 11.03
CA ALA A 55 4.47 0.33 12.36
C ALA A 55 3.80 1.63 12.84
N GLY A 56 2.87 2.21 12.08
CA GLY A 56 2.20 3.47 12.42
C GLY A 56 3.11 4.71 12.35
N ARG A 57 4.30 4.60 11.74
CA ARG A 57 5.32 5.67 11.67
C ARG A 57 5.25 6.47 10.37
N GLN A 58 4.04 6.70 9.86
CA GLN A 58 3.82 7.36 8.56
C GLN A 58 4.34 8.80 8.51
N GLU A 59 4.46 9.48 9.65
CA GLU A 59 5.03 10.82 9.75
C GLU A 59 6.51 10.86 9.34
N ARG A 60 7.27 9.80 9.59
CA ARG A 60 8.68 9.68 9.19
C ARG A 60 8.86 9.54 7.68
N LEU A 61 7.84 9.00 6.99
CA LEU A 61 7.84 8.87 5.53
C LEU A 61 7.72 10.24 4.84
N LYS A 62 6.98 11.20 5.43
CA LYS A 62 6.90 12.57 4.89
C LYS A 62 8.26 13.25 4.90
N ALA A 63 9.02 13.13 5.99
CA ALA A 63 10.36 13.71 6.09
C ALA A 63 11.34 13.09 5.07
N TYR A 64 11.28 11.77 4.85
CA TYR A 64 12.10 11.10 3.84
C TYR A 64 11.71 11.49 2.40
N ALA A 65 10.40 11.57 2.11
CA ALA A 65 9.92 12.01 0.79
C ALA A 65 10.37 13.44 0.48
N ILE A 66 10.27 14.35 1.45
CA ILE A 66 10.79 15.73 1.33
C ILE A 66 12.31 15.72 1.10
N GLY A 67 13.06 14.91 1.87
CA GLY A 67 14.51 14.78 1.69
C GLY A 67 14.91 14.26 0.31
N LEU A 68 14.14 13.33 -0.26
CA LEU A 68 14.37 12.78 -1.59
C LEU A 68 14.01 13.78 -2.70
N GLU A 69 12.93 14.55 -2.52
CA GLU A 69 12.47 15.56 -3.47
C GLU A 69 13.42 16.76 -3.53
N VAL A 70 13.92 17.23 -2.37
CA VAL A 70 14.99 18.24 -2.29
C VAL A 70 16.29 17.75 -2.92
N TYR A 71 16.64 16.46 -2.74
CA TYR A 71 17.85 15.90 -3.34
C TYR A 71 17.76 15.74 -4.87
N ARG A 72 16.56 15.46 -5.41
CA ARG A 72 16.35 15.28 -6.86
C ARG A 72 16.17 16.60 -7.62
N GLY A 73 15.81 17.69 -6.93
CA GLY A 73 15.65 19.02 -7.50
C GLY A 73 16.52 20.06 -6.81
N GLY A 74 17.83 20.04 -7.07
CA GLY A 74 18.62 21.26 -6.86
C GLY A 74 18.24 22.30 -7.92
N PRO A 75 18.09 23.60 -7.60
CA PRO A 75 17.88 24.63 -8.61
C PRO A 75 19.13 24.73 -9.48
N GLY A 76 19.03 24.20 -10.71
CA GLY A 76 20.15 24.15 -11.65
C GLY A 76 19.97 23.11 -12.74
N SER A 77 18.90 23.19 -13.53
CA SER A 77 18.90 22.77 -14.93
C SER A 77 18.28 23.90 -15.74
#